data_AF-A0A6P1Y2T6-F1
#
_entry.id   AF-A0A6P1Y2T6-F1
#
_cell.length_a   1.000
_cell.length_b   1.000
_cell.length_c   1.000
_cell.angle_alpha   90.00
_cell.angle_beta   90.00
_cell.angle_gamma   90.00
#
_symmetry.space_group_name_H-M   'P 1'
#
loop_
_entity.id
_entity.type
_entity.pdbx_description
1 polymer ?
#
loop_
_entity_poly.entity_id
_entity_poly.type
_entity_poly.pdbx_seq_one_letter_code
_entity_poly.pdbx_strand_id
1 'polypeptide(L)'
;MPRQRKTVAQLKKEGTFRKDRHGKREEAENAITALSVFTEETKLIAPTSITEKYLKEYYEYHTSLLINLKILNPVDLPELEILYNLIQQLRDIQRALKKTDIVKDFDAYERLTKLQVSVSNQCNKLANKYYISPSARTKLQLDQLELQHKSIETKSAIAKLLDKRNQ
;
A
#
# COMPACT_ATOMS: atom_id res chain seq x y z
N MET A 1 6.97 25.52 -9.03
CA MET A 1 6.52 24.71 -7.88
C MET A 1 5.08 25.07 -7.56
N PRO A 2 4.09 24.18 -7.75
CA PRO A 2 2.72 24.47 -7.34
C PRO A 2 2.67 24.56 -5.82
N ARG A 3 2.27 25.73 -5.29
CA ARG A 3 2.19 26.02 -3.85
C ARG A 3 1.17 25.09 -3.20
N GLN A 4 1.60 24.27 -2.24
CA GLN A 4 0.69 23.40 -1.48
C GLN A 4 -0.39 24.27 -0.82
N ARG A 5 -1.66 23.92 -1.04
CA ARG A 5 -2.80 24.66 -0.49
C ARG A 5 -2.94 24.33 1.00
N LYS A 6 -3.14 25.35 1.83
CA LYS A 6 -3.36 25.22 3.29
C LYS A 6 -4.65 24.42 3.59
N THR A 7 -4.62 23.57 4.61
CA THR A 7 -5.77 22.76 5.06
C THR A 7 -6.81 23.61 5.81
N VAL A 8 -8.06 23.14 5.94
CA VAL A 8 -9.11 23.89 6.65
C VAL A 8 -8.73 24.09 8.13
N ALA A 9 -8.06 23.12 8.75
CA ALA A 9 -7.55 23.23 10.12
C ALA A 9 -6.50 24.36 10.27
N GLN A 10 -5.63 24.57 9.27
CA GLN A 10 -4.68 25.68 9.26
C GLN A 10 -5.39 27.02 9.06
N LEU A 11 -6.39 27.08 8.17
CA LEU A 11 -7.17 28.30 7.94
C LEU A 11 -8.03 28.70 9.15
N LYS A 12 -8.52 27.71 9.92
CA LYS A 12 -9.22 27.95 11.20
C LYS A 12 -8.25 28.44 12.29
N LYS A 13 -7.05 27.85 12.41
CA LYS A 13 -6.01 28.33 13.35
C LYS A 13 -5.52 29.75 13.01
N GLU A 14 -5.40 30.07 11.72
CA GLU A 14 -4.98 31.40 11.25
C GLU A 14 -6.12 32.42 11.23
N GLY A 15 -7.35 32.05 11.61
CA GLY A 15 -8.51 32.95 11.65
C GLY A 15 -9.00 33.44 10.27
N THR A 16 -8.52 32.86 9.18
CA THR A 16 -8.84 33.27 7.80
C THR A 16 -9.96 32.43 7.16
N PHE A 17 -10.57 31.54 7.94
CA PHE A 17 -11.66 30.68 7.48
C PHE A 17 -12.92 31.49 7.15
N ARG A 18 -13.33 31.48 5.87
CA ARG A 18 -14.61 32.01 5.39
C ARG A 18 -15.53 30.87 4.96
N LYS A 19 -16.69 30.77 5.61
CA LYS A 19 -17.69 29.72 5.38
C LYS A 19 -18.16 29.67 3.91
N ASP A 20 -18.35 30.83 3.27
CA ASP A 20 -18.80 30.92 1.87
C ASP A 20 -17.78 30.39 0.84
N ARG A 21 -16.47 30.41 1.16
CA ARG A 21 -15.40 29.96 0.24
C ARG A 21 -14.80 28.60 0.62
N HIS A 22 -14.96 28.18 1.86
CA HIS A 22 -14.32 26.97 2.40
C HIS A 22 -15.31 25.94 2.92
N GLY A 23 -16.63 26.21 2.93
CA GLY A 23 -17.66 25.27 3.36
C GLY A 23 -17.64 23.95 2.57
N LYS A 24 -17.56 24.01 1.24
CA LYS A 24 -17.42 22.80 0.39
C LYS A 24 -16.13 22.00 0.67
N ARG A 25 -15.08 22.65 1.18
CA ARG A 25 -13.83 21.97 1.58
C ARG A 25 -13.95 21.31 2.94
N GLU A 26 -14.65 21.95 3.87
CA GLU A 26 -14.97 21.38 5.17
C GLU A 26 -15.90 20.17 5.02
N GLU A 27 -16.92 20.25 4.15
CA GLU A 27 -17.79 19.11 3.81
C GLU A 27 -17.01 17.96 3.17
N ALA A 28 -16.09 18.26 2.24
CA ALA A 28 -15.25 17.24 1.62
C ALA A 28 -14.24 16.62 2.62
N GLU A 29 -13.59 17.42 3.47
CA GLU A 29 -12.71 16.91 4.53
C GLU A 29 -13.50 16.07 5.55
N ASN A 30 -14.71 16.49 5.93
CA ASN A 30 -15.58 15.74 6.84
C ASN A 30 -16.12 14.45 6.21
N ALA A 31 -16.42 14.45 4.91
CA ALA A 31 -16.81 13.24 4.18
C ALA A 31 -15.63 12.27 4.06
N ILE A 32 -14.41 12.77 3.84
CA ILE A 32 -13.19 11.96 3.81
C ILE A 32 -12.89 11.37 5.20
N THR A 33 -13.05 12.12 6.28
CA THR A 33 -12.90 11.60 7.64
C THR A 33 -14.02 10.65 8.04
N ALA A 34 -15.24 10.83 7.54
CA ALA A 34 -16.33 9.88 7.72
C ALA A 34 -16.09 8.55 6.95
N LEU A 35 -15.37 8.61 5.82
CA LEU A 35 -14.96 7.42 5.05
C LEU A 35 -13.72 6.72 5.63
N SER A 36 -12.89 7.41 6.43
CA SER A 36 -11.81 6.77 7.19
C SER A 36 -12.39 6.05 8.41
N VAL A 37 -12.76 4.78 8.24
CA VAL A 37 -13.44 3.96 9.25
C VAL A 37 -12.60 3.69 10.50
N PHE A 38 -11.28 3.87 10.44
CA PHE A 38 -10.41 3.70 11.61
C PHE A 38 -10.29 5.00 12.40
N THR A 39 -10.78 4.97 13.63
CA THR A 39 -10.56 6.01 14.64
C THR A 39 -9.24 5.77 15.37
N GLU A 40 -8.65 6.81 15.99
CA GLU A 40 -7.37 6.71 16.73
C GLU A 40 -7.41 5.67 17.88
N GLU A 41 -8.61 5.21 18.28
CA GLU A 41 -8.84 4.18 19.29
C GLU A 41 -8.94 2.76 18.72
N THR A 42 -8.95 2.58 17.40
CA THR A 42 -9.04 1.24 16.81
C THR A 42 -7.75 0.44 17.01
N LYS A 43 -7.82 -0.55 17.90
CA LYS A 43 -6.76 -1.53 18.12
C LYS A 43 -7.01 -2.76 17.27
N LEU A 44 -6.15 -2.98 16.28
CA LEU A 44 -6.16 -4.18 15.46
C LEU A 44 -5.33 -5.26 16.14
N ILE A 45 -5.90 -6.47 16.23
CA ILE A 45 -5.23 -7.65 16.78
C ILE A 45 -4.50 -8.36 15.64
N ALA A 46 -3.31 -8.90 15.93
CA ALA A 46 -2.57 -9.67 14.96
C ALA A 46 -3.34 -10.93 14.51
N PRO A 47 -3.37 -11.25 13.21
CA PRO A 47 -4.02 -12.46 12.71
C PRO A 47 -3.39 -13.73 13.32
N THR A 48 -4.22 -14.76 13.51
CA THR A 48 -3.84 -16.04 14.12
C THR A 48 -2.76 -16.79 13.35
N SER A 49 -2.62 -16.51 12.06
CA SER A 49 -1.61 -17.06 11.16
C SER A 49 -0.17 -16.72 11.56
N ILE A 50 0.03 -15.61 12.29
CA ILE A 50 1.35 -15.21 12.77
C ILE A 50 1.68 -16.02 14.02
N THR A 51 2.75 -16.81 13.98
CA THR A 51 3.16 -17.66 15.11
C THR A 51 4.14 -16.98 16.04
N GLU A 52 4.99 -16.08 15.52
CA GLU A 52 6.03 -15.44 16.30
C GLU A 52 5.54 -14.28 17.16
N LYS A 53 5.84 -14.33 18.46
CA LYS A 53 5.48 -13.29 19.44
C LYS A 53 5.97 -11.90 19.03
N TYR A 54 7.25 -11.80 18.65
CA TYR A 54 7.85 -10.53 18.20
C TYR A 54 7.12 -9.93 17.00
N LEU A 55 6.65 -10.79 16.07
CA LEU A 55 5.98 -10.34 14.85
C LEU A 55 4.56 -9.85 15.14
N LYS A 56 3.88 -10.44 16.14
CA LYS A 56 2.59 -9.95 16.66
C LYS A 56 2.72 -8.56 17.30
N GLU A 57 3.71 -8.38 18.18
CA GLU A 57 3.98 -7.09 18.83
C GLU A 57 4.30 -6.02 17.77
N TYR A 58 5.09 -6.38 16.76
CA TYR A 58 5.40 -5.46 15.66
C TYR A 58 4.18 -5.14 14.78
N TYR A 59 3.27 -6.10 14.58
CA TYR A 59 2.01 -5.88 13.86
C TYR A 59 1.13 -4.85 14.57
N GLU A 60 0.95 -4.99 15.88
CA GLU A 60 0.15 -4.07 16.70
C GLU A 60 0.76 -2.65 16.70
N TYR A 61 2.08 -2.55 16.79
CA TYR A 61 2.78 -1.27 16.71
C TYR A 61 2.66 -0.62 15.33
N HIS A 62 2.88 -1.38 14.26
CA HIS A 62 2.83 -0.84 12.90
C HIS A 62 1.41 -0.44 12.49
N THR A 63 0.40 -1.25 12.84
CA THR A 63 -1.00 -0.94 12.56
C THR A 63 -1.47 0.31 13.29
N SER A 64 -1.14 0.45 14.58
CA SER A 64 -1.43 1.68 15.34
C SER A 64 -0.73 2.90 14.75
N LEU A 65 0.55 2.77 14.33
CA LEU A 65 1.26 3.84 13.64
C LEU A 65 0.58 4.23 12.31
N LEU A 66 0.18 3.26 11.49
CA LEU A 66 -0.47 3.52 10.20
C LEU A 66 -1.87 4.13 10.36
N ILE A 67 -2.60 3.78 11.42
CA ILE A 67 -3.88 4.42 11.79
C ILE A 67 -3.64 5.88 12.21
N ASN A 68 -2.66 6.13 13.08
CA ASN A 68 -2.31 7.49 13.53
C ASN A 68 -1.86 8.39 12.37
N LEU A 69 -1.12 7.83 11.41
CA LEU A 69 -0.70 8.54 10.20
C LEU A 69 -1.83 8.68 9.16
N LYS A 70 -3.02 8.12 9.42
CA LYS A 70 -4.16 8.07 8.49
C LYS A 70 -3.79 7.43 7.14
N ILE A 71 -2.91 6.44 7.17
CA ILE A 71 -2.44 5.68 6.00
C ILE A 71 -3.23 4.40 5.83
N LEU A 72 -3.67 3.75 6.91
CA LEU A 72 -4.41 2.49 6.82
C LEU A 72 -5.90 2.72 6.58
N ASN A 73 -6.45 2.06 5.55
CA ASN A 73 -7.89 1.93 5.36
C ASN A 73 -8.32 0.48 5.60
N PRO A 74 -9.59 0.19 5.96
CA PRO A 74 -10.03 -1.19 6.22
C PRO A 74 -9.85 -2.13 5.04
N VAL A 75 -9.97 -1.59 3.82
CA VAL A 75 -9.75 -2.32 2.56
C VAL A 75 -8.31 -2.83 2.45
N ASP A 76 -7.35 -2.18 3.11
CA ASP A 76 -5.94 -2.56 3.10
C ASP A 76 -5.59 -3.65 4.13
N LEU A 77 -6.52 -4.05 5.02
CA LEU A 77 -6.27 -5.06 6.06
C LEU A 77 -5.83 -6.41 5.50
N PRO A 78 -6.55 -7.03 4.53
CA PRO A 78 -6.15 -8.35 4.02
C PRO A 78 -4.77 -8.33 3.37
N GLU A 79 -4.42 -7.24 2.69
CA GLU A 79 -3.07 -7.06 2.11
C GLU A 79 -1.99 -6.93 3.19
N LEU A 80 -2.30 -6.25 4.29
CA LEU A 80 -1.40 -6.13 5.43
C LEU A 80 -1.18 -7.50 6.09
N GLU A 81 -2.23 -8.31 6.25
CA GLU A 81 -2.10 -9.67 6.78
C GLU A 81 -1.21 -10.53 5.86
N ILE A 82 -1.38 -10.44 4.54
CA ILE A 82 -0.52 -11.11 3.56
C ILE A 82 0.94 -10.66 3.71
N LEU A 83 1.19 -9.35 3.85
CA LEU A 83 2.54 -8.82 4.06
C LEU A 83 3.20 -9.47 5.29
N TYR A 84 2.50 -9.54 6.42
CA TYR A 84 3.07 -10.13 7.63
C TYR A 84 3.26 -11.65 7.53
N ASN A 85 2.38 -12.36 6.81
CA ASN A 85 2.58 -13.77 6.50
C ASN A 85 3.84 -13.98 5.64
N LEU A 86 4.11 -13.11 4.67
CA LEU A 86 5.33 -13.18 3.86
C LEU A 86 6.60 -12.87 4.70
N ILE A 87 6.51 -11.94 5.65
CA ILE A 87 7.63 -11.67 6.59
C ILE A 87 7.89 -12.91 7.47
N GLN A 88 6.84 -13.56 7.96
CA GLN A 88 6.96 -14.82 8.71
C GLN A 88 7.66 -15.89 7.87
N GLN A 89 7.20 -16.11 6.63
CA GLN A 89 7.83 -17.05 5.70
C GLN A 89 9.31 -16.71 5.45
N LEU A 90 9.65 -15.43 5.29
CA LEU A 90 11.03 -14.99 5.09
C LEU A 90 11.91 -15.34 6.29
N ARG A 91 11.40 -15.19 7.52
CA ARG A 91 12.14 -15.60 8.73
C ARG A 91 12.31 -17.11 8.81
N ASP A 92 11.30 -17.87 8.42
CA ASP A 92 11.38 -19.33 8.40
C ASP A 92 12.40 -19.82 7.35
N ILE A 93 12.44 -19.19 6.17
CA ILE A 93 13.47 -19.44 5.15
C ILE A 93 14.87 -19.08 5.68
N GLN A 94 15.03 -17.94 6.35
CA GLN A 94 16.32 -17.56 6.96
C GLN A 94 16.78 -18.55 8.04
N ARG A 95 15.85 -19.09 8.84
CA ARG A 95 16.16 -20.14 9.81
C ARG A 95 16.55 -21.44 9.12
N ALA A 96 15.88 -21.81 8.04
CA ALA A 96 16.22 -23.00 7.25
C ALA A 96 17.62 -22.85 6.63
N LEU A 97 17.92 -21.70 6.03
CA LEU A 97 19.22 -21.36 5.44
C LEU A 97 20.36 -21.43 6.45
N LYS A 98 20.16 -20.97 7.69
CA LYS A 98 21.17 -21.07 8.75
C LYS A 98 21.48 -22.51 9.18
N LYS A 99 20.55 -23.43 8.96
CA LYS A 99 20.69 -24.86 9.31
C LYS A 99 21.18 -25.71 8.15
N THR A 100 21.12 -25.20 6.91
CA THR A 100 21.55 -25.95 5.73
C THR A 100 23.06 -25.89 5.60
N ASP A 101 23.68 -27.05 5.43
CA ASP A 101 25.12 -27.14 5.15
C ASP A 101 25.34 -26.92 3.65
N ILE A 102 26.02 -25.82 3.30
CA ILE A 102 26.24 -25.42 1.90
C ILE A 102 27.02 -26.50 1.13
N VAL A 103 27.91 -27.23 1.80
CA VAL A 103 28.80 -28.21 1.16
C VAL A 103 28.06 -29.52 0.89
N LYS A 104 27.12 -29.90 1.75
CA LYS A 104 26.38 -31.17 1.64
C LYS A 104 25.07 -31.01 0.87
N ASP A 105 24.39 -29.89 1.05
CA ASP A 105 23.02 -29.66 0.58
C ASP A 105 22.94 -28.42 -0.34
N PHE A 106 23.88 -28.30 -1.27
CA PHE A 106 23.98 -27.14 -2.18
C PHE A 106 22.67 -26.87 -2.94
N ASP A 107 22.02 -27.90 -3.48
CA ASP A 107 20.75 -27.75 -4.21
C ASP A 107 19.63 -27.18 -3.33
N ALA A 108 19.56 -27.61 -2.06
CA ALA A 108 18.58 -27.10 -1.11
C ALA A 108 18.89 -25.63 -0.75
N TYR A 109 20.16 -25.30 -0.57
CA TYR A 109 20.61 -23.94 -0.34
C TYR A 109 20.28 -23.00 -1.52
N GLU A 110 20.53 -23.44 -2.76
CA GLU A 110 20.20 -22.65 -3.97
C GLU A 110 18.70 -22.41 -4.11
N ARG A 111 17.87 -23.42 -3.84
CA ARG A 111 16.40 -23.27 -3.88
C ARG A 111 15.90 -22.32 -2.79
N LEU A 112 16.41 -22.46 -1.56
CA LEU A 112 16.04 -21.60 -0.44
C LEU A 112 16.46 -20.14 -0.66
N THR A 113 17.63 -19.90 -1.25
CA THR A 113 18.09 -18.53 -1.58
C THR A 113 17.23 -17.91 -2.70
N LYS A 114 16.89 -18.65 -3.76
CA LYS A 114 15.95 -18.18 -4.80
C LYS A 114 14.58 -17.86 -4.20
N LEU A 115 14.08 -18.72 -3.31
CA LEU A 115 12.82 -18.50 -2.61
C LEU A 115 12.87 -17.24 -1.72
N GLN A 116 13.97 -17.05 -0.97
CA GLN A 116 14.19 -15.86 -0.15
C GLN A 116 14.13 -14.58 -0.98
N VAL A 117 14.78 -14.55 -2.15
CA VAL A 117 14.76 -13.39 -3.06
C VAL A 117 13.35 -13.13 -3.58
N SER A 118 12.63 -14.18 -4.00
CA SER A 118 11.26 -14.07 -4.48
C SER A 118 10.32 -13.47 -3.42
N VAL A 119 10.34 -14.05 -2.21
CA VAL A 119 9.51 -13.60 -1.08
C VAL A 119 9.90 -12.17 -0.67
N SER A 120 11.19 -11.84 -0.62
CA SER A 120 11.66 -10.48 -0.31
C SER A 120 11.13 -9.45 -1.32
N ASN A 121 11.14 -9.78 -2.61
CA ASN A 121 10.62 -8.91 -3.65
C ASN A 121 9.10 -8.70 -3.53
N GLN A 122 8.36 -9.74 -3.17
CA GLN A 122 6.92 -9.65 -2.93
C GLN A 122 6.62 -8.80 -1.68
N CYS A 123 7.35 -9.00 -0.58
CA CYS A 123 7.28 -8.16 0.61
C CYS A 123 7.51 -6.69 0.29
N ASN A 124 8.59 -6.37 -0.43
CA ASN A 124 8.94 -5.00 -0.77
C ASN A 124 7.86 -4.32 -1.64
N LYS A 125 7.28 -5.05 -2.59
CA LYS A 125 6.18 -4.53 -3.42
C LYS A 125 4.96 -4.15 -2.58
N LEU A 126 4.58 -4.98 -1.62
CA LEU A 126 3.45 -4.72 -0.73
C LEU A 126 3.77 -3.62 0.30
N ALA A 127 4.96 -3.66 0.90
CA ALA A 127 5.42 -2.66 1.87
C ALA A 127 5.45 -1.24 1.27
N ASN A 128 5.84 -1.12 -0.01
CA ASN A 128 5.90 0.17 -0.70
C ASN A 128 4.57 0.92 -0.72
N LYS A 129 3.44 0.21 -0.63
CA LYS A 129 2.10 0.81 -0.55
C LYS A 129 1.97 1.69 0.70
N TYR A 130 2.57 1.29 1.82
CA TYR A 130 2.39 1.97 3.10
C TYR A 130 3.37 3.14 3.33
N TYR A 131 4.31 3.40 2.40
CA TYR A 131 5.14 4.61 2.43
C TYR A 131 4.47 5.85 1.82
N ILE A 132 3.27 5.68 1.23
CA ILE A 132 2.59 6.73 0.47
C ILE A 132 1.18 6.93 1.05
N SER A 133 0.75 8.20 1.14
CA SER A 133 -0.59 8.52 1.67
C SER A 133 -1.71 7.90 0.81
N PRO A 134 -2.88 7.57 1.40
CA PRO A 134 -4.00 6.97 0.66
C PRO A 134 -4.41 7.80 -0.56
N SER A 135 -4.50 9.12 -0.42
CA SER A 135 -4.85 10.02 -1.54
C SER A 135 -3.85 9.92 -2.70
N ALA A 136 -2.56 9.80 -2.40
CA ALA A 136 -1.53 9.63 -3.42
C ALA A 136 -1.59 8.23 -4.05
N ARG A 137 -1.92 7.19 -3.29
CA ARG A 137 -2.18 5.84 -3.83
C ARG A 137 -3.34 5.83 -4.81
N THR A 138 -4.48 6.41 -4.44
CA THR A 138 -5.66 6.50 -5.31
C THR A 138 -5.36 7.29 -6.57
N LYS A 139 -4.60 8.39 -6.46
CA LYS A 139 -4.17 9.15 -7.63
C LYS A 139 -3.29 8.32 -8.57
N LEU A 140 -2.29 7.60 -8.04
CA LEU A 140 -1.44 6.73 -8.85
C LEU A 140 -2.23 5.63 -9.57
N GLN A 141 -3.24 5.06 -8.91
CA GLN A 141 -4.13 4.07 -9.53
C GLN A 141 -4.96 4.67 -10.66
N LEU A 142 -5.53 5.87 -10.46
CA LEU A 142 -6.26 6.58 -11.51
C LEU A 142 -5.35 6.91 -12.70
N ASP A 143 -4.16 7.46 -12.44
CA ASP A 143 -3.18 7.78 -13.48
C ASP A 143 -2.79 6.52 -14.27
N GLN A 144 -2.63 5.38 -13.59
CA GLN A 144 -2.32 4.10 -14.24
C GLN A 144 -3.48 3.56 -15.09
N LEU A 145 -4.71 3.67 -14.61
CA LEU A 145 -5.91 3.28 -15.38
C LEU A 145 -6.09 4.17 -16.62
N GLU A 146 -5.83 5.47 -16.52
CA GLU A 146 -5.85 6.38 -17.67
C GLU A 146 -4.80 6.00 -18.72
N LEU A 147 -3.58 5.65 -18.29
CA LEU A 147 -2.52 5.20 -19.20
C LEU A 147 -2.91 3.89 -19.89
N GLN A 148 -3.51 2.95 -19.17
CA GLN A 148 -4.01 1.70 -19.76
C GLN A 148 -5.11 1.98 -20.78
N HIS A 149 -6.07 2.84 -20.46
CA HIS A 149 -7.15 3.22 -21.38
C HIS A 149 -6.60 3.86 -22.66
N LYS A 150 -5.70 4.84 -22.53
CA LYS A 150 -5.02 5.48 -23.67
C LYS A 150 -4.23 4.46 -24.51
N SER A 151 -3.58 3.47 -23.87
CA SER A 151 -2.86 2.41 -24.58
C SER A 151 -3.79 1.47 -25.37
N ILE A 152 -5.00 1.22 -24.86
CA ILE A 152 -6.01 0.39 -25.53
C ILE A 152 -6.63 1.17 -26.70
N GLU A 153 -6.96 2.45 -26.50
CA GLU A 153 -7.49 3.32 -27.55
C GLU A 153 -6.50 3.49 -28.71
N THR A 154 -5.23 3.72 -28.42
CA THR A 154 -4.17 3.82 -29.45
C THR A 154 -3.98 2.52 -30.21
N LYS A 155 -3.97 1.36 -29.54
CA LYS A 155 -3.95 0.04 -30.21
C LYS A 155 -5.18 -0.17 -31.10
N SER A 156 -6.37 0.21 -30.63
CA SER A 156 -7.62 0.13 -31.40
C SER A 156 -7.61 1.07 -32.62
N ALA A 157 -7.07 2.28 -32.49
CA ALA A 157 -6.93 3.23 -33.59
C ALA A 157 -5.92 2.73 -34.64
N ILE A 158 -4.79 2.15 -34.22
CA ILE A 158 -3.81 1.55 -35.12
C ILE A 158 -4.40 0.35 -35.86
N ALA A 159 -5.15 -0.52 -35.19
CA ALA A 159 -5.85 -1.64 -35.82
C ALA A 159 -6.84 -1.16 -36.89
N LYS A 160 -7.64 -0.13 -36.59
CA LYS A 160 -8.58 0.48 -37.55
C LYS A 160 -7.87 1.13 -38.74
N LEU A 161 -6.65 1.66 -38.57
CA LEU A 161 -5.85 2.23 -39.65
C LEU A 161 -5.21 1.15 -40.53
N LEU A 162 -4.83 0.01 -39.95
CA LEU A 162 -4.33 -1.15 -40.69
C LEU A 162 -5.43 -1.81 -41.51
N ASP A 163 -6.64 -1.96 -40.94
CA ASP A 163 -7.80 -2.50 -41.66
C ASP A 163 -8.22 -1.62 -42.85
N LYS A 164 -8.12 -0.29 -42.70
CA LYS A 164 -8.37 0.67 -43.80
C LYS A 164 -7.30 0.68 -44.89
N ARG A 165 -6.08 0.22 -44.59
CA ARG A 165 -4.96 0.19 -45.54
C ARG A 165 -4.95 -1.10 -46.38
N ASN A 166 -5.64 -2.13 -45.91
CA ASN A 166 -5.76 -3.44 -46.56
C ASN A 166 -7.07 -3.61 -47.36
N GLN A 167 -7.87 -2.55 -47.49
CA GLN A 167 -8.99 -2.41 -48.42
C GLN A 167 -8.57 -1.50 -49.59
#